data_AF-A0A918WAB4-F1
#
_entry.id   AF-A0A918WAB4-F1
#
_cell.length_a   1.000
_cell.length_b   1.000
_cell.length_c   1.000
_cell.angle_alpha   90.00
_cell.angle_beta   90.00
_cell.angle_gamma   90.00
#
_symmetry.space_group_name_H-M   'P 1'
#
loop_
_entity.id
_entity.type
_entity.pdbx_description
1 polymer ?
#
loop_
_entity_poly.entity_id
_entity_poly.type
_entity_poly.pdbx_seq_one_letter_code
_entity_poly.pdbx_strand_id
1 'polypeptide(L)'
;MREASVDPVSKPRPGRGFLVFKWAVYALLALNVALYATHGTLTETFDTAAWLVLLLLFEWETGGWSGGSRRRRVAHGARALASLVIAWACSDYALQREWLDFANAATWLAVVAALELEVRVPAGRRRFHHARRSVTWALYAALVGFIAAWLVLGSDDVGGAWLDAWDATLWLAAFVVIELNLFDRAPRSASAHQ
;
A
#
# COMPACT_ATOMS: atom_id res chain seq x y z
N MET A 1 -9.56 38.29 33.91
CA MET A 1 -9.88 37.63 32.64
C MET A 1 -9.38 36.20 32.74
N ARG A 2 -10.26 35.21 32.73
CA ARG A 2 -9.88 33.79 32.75
C ARG A 2 -9.65 33.35 31.32
N GLU A 3 -8.46 32.83 31.04
CA GLU A 3 -8.13 32.17 29.78
C GLU A 3 -9.08 30.97 29.62
N ALA A 4 -9.90 30.99 28.56
CA ALA A 4 -10.65 29.83 28.15
C ALA A 4 -9.65 28.77 27.69
N SER A 5 -9.56 27.65 28.41
CA SER A 5 -8.82 26.49 27.94
C SER A 5 -9.48 26.03 26.63
N VAL A 6 -8.79 26.26 25.52
CA VAL A 6 -9.15 25.66 24.25
C VAL A 6 -8.98 24.16 24.43
N ASP A 7 -10.10 23.46 24.64
CA ASP A 7 -10.09 22.00 24.68
C ASP A 7 -9.44 21.50 23.38
N PRO A 8 -8.45 20.58 23.46
CA PRO A 8 -7.86 20.02 22.26
C PRO A 8 -8.97 19.30 21.51
N VAL A 9 -9.32 19.81 20.33
CA VAL A 9 -10.30 19.21 19.41
C VAL A 9 -10.01 17.71 19.32
N SER A 10 -10.83 16.91 20.02
CA SER A 10 -10.64 15.48 20.09
C SER A 10 -10.89 14.90 18.70
N LYS A 11 -9.88 14.25 18.12
CA LYS A 11 -9.97 13.61 16.81
C LYS A 11 -11.26 12.78 16.72
N PRO A 12 -12.07 12.91 15.65
CA PRO A 12 -13.13 11.95 15.39
C PRO A 12 -12.51 10.55 15.37
N ARG A 13 -12.98 9.66 16.24
CA ARG A 13 -12.51 8.28 16.27
C ARG A 13 -12.92 7.61 14.96
N PRO A 14 -12.03 6.84 14.31
CA PRO A 14 -12.41 6.08 13.12
C PRO A 14 -13.61 5.20 13.45
N GLY A 15 -14.56 5.13 12.53
CA GLY A 15 -15.74 4.30 12.69
C GLY A 15 -15.35 2.85 12.99
N ARG A 16 -16.03 2.21 13.94
CA ARG A 16 -15.71 0.85 14.42
C ARG A 16 -15.61 -0.17 13.28
N GLY A 17 -16.42 0.00 12.22
CA GLY A 17 -16.38 -0.86 11.02
C GLY A 17 -15.07 -0.79 10.24
N PHE A 18 -14.50 0.40 10.04
CA PHE A 18 -13.22 0.56 9.34
C PHE A 18 -12.08 -0.12 10.10
N LEU A 19 -12.07 0.01 11.43
CA LEU A 19 -11.05 -0.62 12.26
C LEU A 19 -11.11 -2.16 12.16
N VAL A 20 -12.32 -2.72 12.20
CA VAL A 20 -12.53 -4.17 12.04
C VAL A 20 -12.08 -4.64 10.65
N PHE A 21 -12.50 -3.94 9.60
CA PHE A 21 -12.10 -4.24 8.22
C PHE A 21 -10.58 -4.24 8.06
N LYS A 22 -9.91 -3.20 8.56
CA LYS A 22 -8.44 -3.09 8.51
C LYS A 22 -7.74 -4.27 9.18
N TRP A 23 -8.13 -4.61 10.40
CA TRP A 23 -7.50 -5.72 11.11
C TRP A 23 -7.83 -7.07 10.48
N ALA A 24 -9.00 -7.22 9.87
CA ALA A 24 -9.33 -8.42 9.09
C ALA A 24 -8.40 -8.57 7.89
N VAL A 25 -8.14 -7.50 7.13
CA VAL A 25 -7.20 -7.52 6.00
C VAL A 25 -5.79 -7.91 6.47
N TYR A 26 -5.28 -7.30 7.55
CA TYR A 26 -3.96 -7.67 8.07
C TYR A 26 -3.89 -9.11 8.61
N ALA A 27 -4.97 -9.60 9.22
CA ALA A 27 -5.05 -10.99 9.66
C ALA A 27 -5.03 -11.96 8.47
N LEU A 28 -5.75 -11.64 7.39
CA LEU A 28 -5.73 -12.42 6.15
C LEU A 28 -4.34 -12.42 5.51
N LEU A 29 -3.67 -11.27 5.46
CA LEU A 29 -2.28 -11.20 4.96
C LEU A 29 -1.32 -12.01 5.84
N ALA A 30 -1.43 -11.92 7.17
CA ALA A 30 -0.59 -12.72 8.06
C ALA A 30 -0.83 -14.22 7.89
N LEU A 31 -2.09 -14.63 7.69
CA LEU A 31 -2.44 -16.01 7.36
C LEU A 31 -1.85 -16.42 6.00
N ASN A 32 -1.86 -15.52 5.02
CA ASN A 32 -1.27 -15.74 3.72
C ASN A 32 0.25 -15.97 3.82
N VAL A 33 0.96 -15.16 4.61
CA VAL A 33 2.38 -15.39 4.94
C VAL A 33 2.59 -16.77 5.59
N ALA A 34 1.73 -17.17 6.52
CA ALA A 34 1.81 -18.48 7.15
C ALA A 34 1.53 -19.64 6.17
N LEU A 35 0.66 -19.41 5.17
CA LEU A 35 0.40 -20.36 4.10
C LEU A 35 1.66 -20.57 3.25
N TYR A 36 2.31 -19.49 2.79
CA TYR A 36 3.58 -19.59 2.06
C TYR A 36 4.70 -20.21 2.91
N ALA A 37 4.75 -19.91 4.20
CA ALA A 37 5.73 -20.51 5.11
C ALA A 37 5.57 -22.03 5.29
N THR A 38 4.37 -22.56 5.02
CA THR A 38 4.05 -23.99 5.18
C THR A 38 4.01 -24.76 3.87
N HIS A 39 3.63 -24.10 2.77
CA HIS A 39 3.39 -24.75 1.46
C HIS A 39 4.25 -24.20 0.32
N GLY A 40 4.87 -23.03 0.49
CA GLY A 40 5.67 -22.36 -0.54
C GLY A 40 7.17 -22.50 -0.34
N THR A 41 7.93 -21.81 -1.19
CA THR A 41 9.40 -21.75 -1.06
C THR A 41 9.84 -20.73 0.00
N LEU A 42 11.09 -20.84 0.47
CA LEU A 42 11.68 -19.83 1.37
C LEU A 42 11.70 -18.44 0.71
N THR A 43 11.92 -18.39 -0.60
CA THR A 43 11.92 -17.14 -1.37
C THR A 43 10.54 -16.49 -1.39
N GLU A 44 9.49 -17.24 -1.71
CA GLU A 44 8.10 -16.74 -1.68
C GLU A 44 7.69 -16.26 -0.28
N THR A 45 8.08 -17.01 0.75
CA THR A 45 7.80 -16.64 2.15
C THR A 45 8.47 -15.33 2.51
N PHE A 46 9.74 -15.16 2.15
CA PHE A 46 10.46 -13.91 2.42
C PHE A 46 9.90 -12.73 1.62
N ASP A 47 9.50 -12.96 0.37
CA ASP A 47 8.88 -11.93 -0.47
C ASP A 47 7.56 -11.43 0.14
N THR A 48 6.62 -12.34 0.41
CA THR A 48 5.31 -11.96 0.98
C THR A 48 5.44 -11.35 2.39
N ALA A 49 6.38 -11.84 3.20
CA ALA A 49 6.68 -11.25 4.52
C ALA A 49 7.28 -9.85 4.40
N ALA A 50 8.16 -9.60 3.42
CA ALA A 50 8.75 -8.29 3.18
C ALA A 50 7.67 -7.28 2.77
N TRP A 51 6.73 -7.67 1.91
CA TRP A 51 5.57 -6.85 1.56
C TRP A 51 4.71 -6.51 2.78
N LEU A 52 4.43 -7.47 3.66
CA LEU A 52 3.66 -7.22 4.87
C LEU A 52 4.38 -6.24 5.82
N VAL A 53 5.69 -6.40 5.99
CA VAL A 53 6.51 -5.47 6.78
C VAL A 53 6.48 -4.06 6.18
N LEU A 54 6.57 -3.94 4.85
CA LEU A 54 6.48 -2.65 4.15
C LEU A 54 5.13 -1.97 4.40
N LEU A 55 4.01 -2.72 4.36
CA LEU A 55 2.68 -2.20 4.69
C LEU A 55 2.61 -1.71 6.13
N LEU A 56 3.12 -2.49 7.09
CA LEU A 56 3.13 -2.11 8.51
C LEU A 56 3.98 -0.86 8.75
N LEU A 57 5.10 -0.71 8.04
CA LEU A 57 5.89 0.51 8.08
C LEU A 57 5.10 1.70 7.51
N PHE A 58 4.35 1.51 6.42
CA PHE A 58 3.48 2.56 5.85
C PHE A 58 2.40 2.95 6.83
N GLU A 59 1.69 1.98 7.40
CA GLU A 59 0.70 2.17 8.44
C GLU A 59 1.28 2.89 9.67
N TRP A 60 2.53 2.63 10.05
CA TRP A 60 3.19 3.36 11.12
C TRP A 60 3.38 4.84 10.77
N GLU A 61 3.86 5.13 9.56
CA GLU A 61 4.11 6.49 9.09
C GLU A 61 2.79 7.26 8.87
N THR A 62 1.72 6.58 8.44
CA THR A 62 0.37 7.11 8.20
C THR A 62 -0.57 7.03 9.41
N GLY A 63 -0.22 6.31 10.48
CA GLY A 63 -1.04 6.12 11.70
C GLY A 63 -0.97 7.22 12.76
N GLY A 64 0.04 8.10 12.72
CA GLY A 64 0.02 9.39 13.43
C GLY A 64 1.17 9.59 14.40
N TRP A 65 2.12 8.66 14.44
CA TRP A 65 3.25 8.73 15.35
C TRP A 65 4.33 9.70 14.84
N SER A 66 4.53 10.80 15.58
CA SER A 66 5.60 11.76 15.31
C SER A 66 6.96 11.18 15.69
N GLY A 67 7.55 10.35 14.82
CA GLY A 67 8.96 9.97 14.93
C GLY A 67 9.91 11.15 14.64
N GLY A 68 11.18 11.07 15.02
CA GLY A 68 12.19 12.05 14.61
C GLY A 68 12.54 11.97 13.11
N SER A 69 13.15 13.02 12.54
CA SER A 69 13.52 13.11 11.10
C SER A 69 14.47 11.99 10.62
N ARG A 70 15.21 11.35 11.54
CA ARG A 70 16.07 10.20 11.24
C ARG A 70 15.26 8.92 10.97
N ARG A 71 14.25 8.62 11.79
CA ARG A 71 13.39 7.42 11.61
C ARG A 71 12.60 7.48 10.32
N ARG A 72 12.08 8.67 9.95
CA ARG A 72 11.43 8.87 8.66
C ARG A 72 12.37 8.59 7.50
N ARG A 73 13.58 9.16 7.51
CA ARG A 73 14.60 8.93 6.47
C ARG A 73 14.99 7.45 6.34
N VAL A 74 15.13 6.74 7.46
CA VAL A 74 15.41 5.28 7.44
C VAL A 74 14.24 4.50 6.84
N ALA A 75 12.99 4.83 7.21
CA ALA A 75 11.81 4.20 6.62
C ALA A 75 11.69 4.48 5.11
N HIS A 76 12.01 5.70 4.67
CA HIS A 76 12.09 6.04 3.25
C HIS A 76 13.20 5.30 2.52
N GLY A 77 14.39 5.19 3.13
CA GLY A 77 15.51 4.44 2.57
C GLY A 77 15.20 2.95 2.44
N ALA A 78 14.56 2.36 3.44
CA ALA A 78 14.12 0.96 3.41
C ALA A 78 13.08 0.72 2.31
N ARG A 79 12.13 1.63 2.11
CA ARG A 79 11.16 1.55 1.02
C ARG A 79 11.78 1.72 -0.36
N ALA A 80 12.68 2.70 -0.52
CA ALA A 80 13.37 2.90 -1.79
C ALA A 80 14.22 1.67 -2.15
N LEU A 81 14.87 1.04 -1.17
CA LEU A 81 15.60 -0.20 -1.37
C LEU A 81 14.65 -1.36 -1.74
N ALA A 82 13.51 -1.50 -1.06
CA ALA A 82 12.51 -2.51 -1.42
C ALA A 82 11.98 -2.31 -2.85
N SER A 83 11.67 -1.06 -3.24
CA SER A 83 11.28 -0.70 -4.60
C SER A 83 12.36 -1.05 -5.64
N LEU A 84 13.64 -0.90 -5.32
CA LEU A 84 14.75 -1.28 -6.21
C LEU A 84 14.86 -2.81 -6.35
N VAL A 85 14.63 -3.56 -5.28
CA VAL A 85 14.59 -5.04 -5.31
C VAL A 85 13.41 -5.54 -6.15
N ILE A 86 12.24 -4.92 -6.00
CA ILE A 86 11.06 -5.24 -6.82
C ILE A 86 11.31 -4.87 -8.29
N ALA A 87 11.93 -3.73 -8.57
CA ALA A 87 12.30 -3.34 -9.94
C ALA A 87 13.32 -4.30 -10.57
N TRP A 88 14.22 -4.85 -9.76
CA TRP A 88 15.13 -5.90 -10.20
C TRP A 88 14.36 -7.17 -10.57
N ALA A 89 13.41 -7.61 -9.73
CA ALA A 89 12.53 -8.74 -10.04
C ALA A 89 11.69 -8.51 -11.30
N CYS A 90 11.21 -7.29 -11.56
CA CYS A 90 10.54 -6.94 -12.81
C CYS A 90 11.40 -7.19 -14.06
N SER A 91 12.72 -7.06 -13.95
CA SER A 91 13.63 -7.32 -15.08
C SER A 91 13.62 -8.81 -15.46
N ASP A 92 13.40 -9.71 -14.49
CA ASP A 92 13.32 -11.14 -14.73
C ASP A 92 12.06 -11.51 -15.52
N TYR A 93 10.88 -11.03 -15.09
CA TYR A 93 9.61 -11.24 -15.82
C TYR A 93 9.66 -10.71 -17.26
N ALA A 94 10.31 -9.56 -17.47
CA ALA A 94 10.48 -9.00 -18.80
C ALA A 94 11.34 -9.89 -19.71
N LEU A 95 12.38 -10.53 -19.16
CA LEU A 95 13.26 -11.45 -19.89
C LEU A 95 12.55 -12.78 -20.20
N GLN A 96 11.71 -13.26 -19.29
CA GLN A 96 10.91 -14.47 -19.48
C GLN A 96 9.66 -14.26 -20.37
N ARG A 97 9.36 -13.01 -20.75
CA ARG A 97 8.21 -12.58 -21.58
C ARG A 97 6.86 -12.88 -20.94
N GLU A 98 6.82 -12.95 -19.61
CA GLU A 98 5.60 -13.04 -18.82
C GLU A 98 4.99 -11.64 -18.68
N TRP A 99 4.37 -11.16 -19.76
CA TRP A 99 3.95 -9.77 -19.88
C TRP A 99 2.87 -9.36 -18.87
N LEU A 100 2.00 -10.29 -18.47
CA LEU A 100 0.94 -10.03 -17.51
C LEU A 100 1.55 -9.79 -16.12
N ASP A 101 2.43 -10.68 -15.68
CA ASP A 101 3.12 -10.62 -14.40
C ASP A 101 4.07 -9.42 -14.34
N PHE A 102 4.78 -9.14 -15.42
CA PHE A 102 5.58 -7.92 -15.58
C PHE A 102 4.75 -6.64 -15.42
N ALA A 103 3.61 -6.54 -16.13
CA ALA A 103 2.75 -5.37 -16.08
C ALA A 103 2.11 -5.18 -14.70
N ASN A 104 1.72 -6.28 -14.05
CA ASN A 104 1.21 -6.29 -12.68
C ASN A 104 2.28 -5.81 -11.69
N ALA A 105 3.48 -6.39 -11.70
CA ALA A 105 4.58 -6.00 -10.82
C ALA A 105 5.01 -4.53 -11.03
N ALA A 106 5.07 -4.07 -12.28
CA ALA A 106 5.35 -2.67 -12.60
C ALA A 106 4.27 -1.72 -12.04
N THR A 107 3.01 -2.14 -12.07
CA THR A 107 1.88 -1.37 -11.52
C THR A 107 1.95 -1.28 -10.00
N TRP A 108 2.31 -2.38 -9.32
CA TRP A 108 2.58 -2.37 -7.88
C TRP A 108 3.71 -1.41 -7.50
N LEU A 109 4.80 -1.41 -8.26
CA LEU A 109 5.90 -0.47 -8.05
C LEU A 109 5.44 0.98 -8.21
N ALA A 110 4.58 1.26 -9.19
CA ALA A 110 4.01 2.59 -9.39
C ALA A 110 3.08 3.01 -8.23
N VAL A 111 2.30 2.09 -7.66
CA VAL A 111 1.48 2.34 -6.46
C VAL A 111 2.35 2.71 -5.26
N VAL A 112 3.42 1.94 -5.01
CA VAL A 112 4.37 2.23 -3.91
C VAL A 112 5.02 3.60 -4.12
N ALA A 113 5.45 3.91 -5.34
CA ALA A 113 6.02 5.21 -5.67
C ALA A 113 5.00 6.36 -5.48
N ALA A 114 3.74 6.15 -5.88
CA ALA A 114 2.68 7.14 -5.71
C ALA A 114 2.43 7.43 -4.22
N LEU A 115 2.39 6.41 -3.37
CA LEU A 115 2.26 6.55 -1.92
C LEU A 115 3.47 7.22 -1.29
N GLU A 116 4.68 6.90 -1.75
CA GLU A 116 5.89 7.53 -1.25
C GLU A 116 5.96 9.02 -1.60
N LEU A 117 5.57 9.41 -2.83
CA LEU A 117 5.44 10.81 -3.22
C LEU A 117 4.44 11.56 -2.34
N GLU A 118 3.39 10.87 -1.89
CA GLU A 118 2.36 11.43 -1.03
C GLU A 118 2.85 11.77 0.37
N VAL A 119 3.79 10.97 0.88
CA VAL A 119 4.48 11.27 2.14
C VAL A 119 5.51 12.39 1.96
N ARG A 120 6.10 12.55 0.76
CA ARG A 120 7.17 13.52 0.48
C ARG A 120 6.69 14.93 0.13
N VAL A 121 5.53 15.08 -0.51
CA VAL A 121 5.07 16.38 -1.03
C VAL A 121 4.21 17.12 0.01
N PRO A 122 4.61 18.33 0.44
CA PRO A 122 3.81 19.16 1.36
C PRO A 122 2.46 19.55 0.76
N ALA A 123 1.43 19.67 1.62
CA ALA A 123 0.02 19.92 1.26
C ALA A 123 -0.26 21.20 0.44
N GLY A 124 0.74 22.05 0.17
CA GLY A 124 0.59 23.32 -0.54
C GLY A 124 0.36 23.22 -2.05
N ARG A 125 0.49 22.04 -2.68
CA ARG A 125 0.42 21.88 -4.16
C ARG A 125 -0.87 21.18 -4.62
N ARG A 126 -2.05 21.80 -4.41
CA ARG A 126 -3.38 21.21 -4.69
C ARG A 126 -3.54 20.56 -6.08
N ARG A 127 -3.06 21.19 -7.16
CA ARG A 127 -3.17 20.65 -8.54
C ARG A 127 -2.37 19.36 -8.75
N PHE A 128 -1.21 19.26 -8.08
CA PHE A 128 -0.39 18.06 -8.06
C PHE A 128 -1.10 16.91 -7.31
N HIS A 129 -1.82 17.22 -6.22
CA HIS A 129 -2.59 16.21 -5.49
C HIS A 129 -3.74 15.61 -6.31
N HIS A 130 -4.46 16.42 -7.10
CA HIS A 130 -5.54 15.91 -7.96
C HIS A 130 -5.01 15.02 -9.08
N ALA A 131 -3.99 15.48 -9.83
CA ALA A 131 -3.39 14.68 -10.90
C ALA A 131 -2.85 13.36 -10.37
N ARG A 132 -2.13 13.39 -9.25
CA ARG A 132 -1.57 12.18 -8.63
C ARG A 132 -2.65 11.24 -8.11
N ARG A 133 -3.75 11.75 -7.54
CA ARG A 133 -4.90 10.93 -7.14
C ARG A 133 -5.52 10.22 -8.34
N SER A 134 -5.70 10.91 -9.47
CA SER A 134 -6.19 10.27 -10.69
C SER A 134 -5.24 9.16 -11.15
N VAL A 135 -3.92 9.35 -11.02
CA VAL A 135 -2.94 8.30 -11.29
C VAL A 135 -3.12 7.11 -10.35
N THR A 136 -3.24 7.31 -9.04
CA THR A 136 -3.45 6.19 -8.10
C THR A 136 -4.71 5.40 -8.41
N TRP A 137 -5.83 6.07 -8.70
CA TRP A 137 -7.07 5.37 -9.10
C TRP A 137 -6.92 4.61 -10.41
N ALA A 138 -6.20 5.16 -11.39
CA ALA A 138 -5.91 4.46 -12.64
C ALA A 138 -5.05 3.20 -12.39
N LEU A 139 -4.06 3.28 -11.50
CA LEU A 139 -3.24 2.14 -11.10
C LEU A 139 -4.07 1.06 -10.41
N TYR A 140 -4.98 1.43 -9.50
CA TYR A 140 -5.89 0.46 -8.87
C TYR A 140 -6.85 -0.18 -9.86
N ALA A 141 -7.38 0.60 -10.82
CA ALA A 141 -8.20 0.03 -11.90
C ALA A 141 -7.40 -0.96 -12.76
N ALA A 142 -6.12 -0.67 -13.04
CA ALA A 142 -5.25 -1.60 -13.75
C ALA A 142 -5.00 -2.90 -12.95
N LEU A 143 -4.76 -2.80 -11.64
CA LEU A 143 -4.61 -3.98 -10.76
C LEU A 143 -5.86 -4.86 -10.75
N VAL A 144 -7.05 -4.25 -10.66
CA VAL A 144 -8.32 -4.98 -10.81
C VAL A 144 -8.42 -5.65 -12.19
N GLY A 145 -7.94 -4.96 -13.24
CA GLY A 145 -7.83 -5.53 -14.57
C GLY A 145 -6.93 -6.76 -14.64
N PHE A 146 -5.78 -6.77 -13.96
CA PHE A 146 -4.90 -7.94 -13.91
C PHE A 146 -5.52 -9.11 -13.14
N ILE A 147 -6.18 -8.84 -12.00
CA ILE A 147 -6.95 -9.86 -11.26
C ILE A 147 -8.00 -10.50 -12.18
N ALA A 148 -8.77 -9.67 -12.92
CA ALA A 148 -9.74 -10.18 -13.88
C ALA A 148 -9.09 -10.96 -15.03
N ALA A 149 -7.92 -10.51 -15.51
CA ALA A 149 -7.18 -11.19 -16.56
C ALA A 149 -6.72 -12.59 -16.12
N TRP A 150 -6.16 -12.76 -14.93
CA TRP A 150 -5.81 -14.09 -14.41
C TRP A 150 -7.04 -15.00 -14.29
N LEU A 151 -8.18 -14.49 -13.81
CA LEU A 151 -9.40 -15.27 -13.66
C LEU A 151 -10.03 -15.71 -15.00
N VAL A 152 -9.81 -14.96 -16.08
CA VAL A 152 -10.42 -15.24 -17.40
C VAL A 152 -9.46 -15.93 -18.36
N LEU A 153 -8.17 -15.57 -18.30
CA LEU A 153 -7.13 -15.99 -19.26
C LEU A 153 -6.13 -16.98 -18.68
N GLY A 154 -6.12 -17.20 -17.36
CA GLY A 154 -5.27 -18.20 -16.70
C GLY A 154 -5.75 -19.62 -16.99
N SER A 155 -5.56 -20.09 -18.22
CA SER A 155 -6.03 -21.40 -18.68
C SER A 155 -5.11 -22.56 -18.30
N ASP A 156 -3.82 -22.29 -18.11
CA ASP A 156 -2.79 -23.33 -18.09
C ASP A 156 -2.51 -23.88 -16.68
N ASP A 157 -2.68 -23.05 -15.64
CA ASP A 157 -2.70 -23.46 -14.24
C ASP A 157 -3.79 -22.69 -13.49
N VAL A 158 -4.98 -23.28 -13.43
CA VAL A 158 -6.14 -22.69 -12.75
C VAL A 158 -5.89 -22.54 -11.25
N GLY A 159 -5.07 -23.41 -10.65
CA GLY A 159 -4.73 -23.35 -9.22
C GLY A 159 -3.82 -22.17 -8.91
N GLY A 160 -2.74 -22.01 -9.68
CA GLY A 160 -1.83 -20.87 -9.61
C GLY A 160 -2.54 -19.54 -9.87
N ALA A 161 -3.28 -19.43 -10.97
CA ALA A 161 -3.97 -18.19 -11.35
C ALA A 161 -5.01 -17.74 -10.31
N TRP A 162 -5.69 -18.69 -9.65
CA TRP A 162 -6.60 -18.36 -8.55
C TRP A 162 -5.86 -17.83 -7.32
N LEU A 163 -4.74 -18.46 -6.96
CA LEU A 163 -3.91 -18.02 -5.83
C LEU A 163 -3.33 -16.63 -6.09
N ASP A 164 -2.85 -16.35 -7.30
CA ASP A 164 -2.32 -15.03 -7.68
C ASP A 164 -3.40 -13.94 -7.63
N ALA A 165 -4.60 -14.24 -8.14
CA ALA A 165 -5.75 -13.34 -8.07
C ALA A 165 -6.19 -13.08 -6.62
N TRP A 166 -6.19 -14.12 -5.78
CA TRP A 166 -6.52 -14.02 -4.36
C TRP A 166 -5.48 -13.17 -3.60
N ASP A 167 -4.20 -13.46 -3.80
CA ASP A 167 -3.09 -12.74 -3.18
C ASP A 167 -3.13 -11.26 -3.57
N ALA A 168 -3.23 -10.96 -4.87
CA ALA A 168 -3.33 -9.59 -5.38
C ALA A 168 -4.55 -8.84 -4.84
N THR A 169 -5.68 -9.53 -4.61
CA THR A 169 -6.87 -8.93 -4.00
C THR A 169 -6.64 -8.53 -2.54
N LEU A 170 -5.95 -9.38 -1.75
CA LEU A 170 -5.58 -9.06 -0.37
C LEU A 170 -4.62 -7.86 -0.31
N TRP A 171 -3.63 -7.82 -1.20
CA TRP A 171 -2.71 -6.68 -1.30
C TRP A 171 -3.44 -5.40 -1.69
N LEU A 172 -4.34 -5.46 -2.68
CA LEU A 172 -5.11 -4.28 -3.12
C LEU A 172 -5.95 -3.72 -1.98
N ALA A 173 -6.65 -4.58 -1.23
CA ALA A 173 -7.41 -4.17 -0.07
C ALA A 173 -6.52 -3.48 0.98
N ALA A 174 -5.32 -4.00 1.24
CA ALA A 174 -4.40 -3.45 2.21
C ALA A 174 -3.81 -2.08 1.78
N PHE A 175 -3.46 -1.92 0.51
CA PHE A 175 -3.00 -0.65 -0.03
C PHE A 175 -4.09 0.43 0.00
N VAL A 176 -5.34 0.06 -0.31
CA VAL A 176 -6.50 0.96 -0.18
C VAL A 176 -6.68 1.41 1.28
N VAL A 177 -6.55 0.49 2.25
CA VAL A 177 -6.61 0.83 3.69
C VAL A 177 -5.56 1.87 4.07
N ILE A 178 -4.32 1.71 3.59
CA ILE A 178 -3.23 2.66 3.85
C ILE A 178 -3.53 4.02 3.22
N GLU A 179 -4.04 4.05 1.98
CA GLU A 179 -4.38 5.29 1.29
C GLU A 179 -5.52 6.04 2.01
N LEU A 180 -6.53 5.33 2.51
CA LEU A 180 -7.61 5.91 3.33
C LEU A 180 -7.07 6.53 4.63
N ASN A 181 -6.11 5.87 5.29
CA ASN A 181 -5.44 6.43 6.47
C ASN A 181 -4.63 7.69 6.13
N LEU A 182 -4.07 7.76 4.93
CA LEU A 182 -3.36 8.94 4.45
C LEU A 182 -4.33 10.11 4.25
N PHE A 183 -5.50 9.86 3.67
CA PHE A 183 -6.49 10.90 3.39
C PHE A 183 -7.15 11.50 4.63
N ASP A 184 -7.34 10.74 5.71
CA ASP A 184 -7.92 11.31 6.94
C ASP A 184 -7.04 12.43 7.54
N ARG A 185 -5.76 12.53 7.15
CA ARG A 185 -4.85 13.61 7.59
C ARG A 185 -4.92 14.88 6.75
N ALA A 186 -5.23 14.79 5.45
CA ALA A 186 -5.18 15.94 4.54
C ALA A 186 -6.20 17.07 4.86
N PRO A 187 -7.43 16.80 5.33
CA PRO A 187 -8.37 17.85 5.73
C PRO A 187 -7.89 18.69 6.91
N ARG A 188 -7.05 18.14 7.79
CA ARG A 188 -6.69 18.77 9.08
C ARG A 188 -5.62 19.86 8.98
N SER A 189 -4.82 19.87 7.92
CA SER A 189 -3.83 20.94 7.68
C SER A 189 -4.43 22.17 6.99
N ALA A 190 -5.61 22.04 6.37
CA ALA A 190 -6.28 23.15 5.68
C ALA A 190 -7.09 24.03 6.63
N SER A 191 -7.58 23.48 7.74
CA SER A 191 -8.38 24.19 8.75
C SER A 191 -7.56 24.83 9.87
N ALA A 192 -6.25 24.60 9.93
CA ALA A 192 -5.36 25.20 10.95
C ALA A 192 -4.71 26.53 10.49
N HIS A 193 -5.04 26.99 9.27
CA HIS A 193 -4.56 28.25 8.68
C HIS A 193 -5.71 29.19 8.26
N GLN A 194 -6.92 28.97 8.79
CA GLN A 194 -8.02 29.95 8.73
C GLN A 194 -8.31 30.50 10.11
#